data_AF-A0A7J7Z7Z7-F1
#
_entry.id   AF-A0A7J7Z7Z7-F1
#
_cell.length_a   1.000
_cell.length_b   1.000
_cell.length_c   1.000
_cell.angle_alpha   90.00
_cell.angle_beta   90.00
_cell.angle_gamma   90.00
#
_symmetry.space_group_name_H-M   'P 1'
#
loop_
_entity.id
_entity.type
_entity.pdbx_description
1 polymer ?
#
loop_
_entity_poly.entity_id
_entity_poly.type
_entity_poly.pdbx_seq_one_letter_code
_entity_poly.pdbx_strand_id
1 'polypeptide(L)'
;MIGVNSVQSASKVRVRTSGSVKYSREDSIRRQSHRSKSMKISNSSEFSAKETKALYNSIKNEKLEWAVDDEEKKKSPSEGTDEKANGTHPKTISRIGSTTNPFLDIPHDPNATVYKSGFLARKIHADMDGKKTPRGKRGWKTFYAVLKGTILYLQKDEYKPEKSLSEEDLKNAVSVHHALASKATDYEKKPNVFKLKTADWRVLLFQAQSPDEMQGWINKINCVAAVFSAPPFPAAIGSQKKFSRPLLPATTTKLSQEEQLKSHESKLKQITTELAEHRSYPPDKKVKAKEIDEYKLKDHYLEFEQTRYETYIGILKEGGKKLLGNNGSEAPGLKKSHSSPSLNPDSSPVTAKVKRNVSERKDHRPETPSIKQKVT
;
A
#
# COMPACT_ATOMS: atom_id res chain seq x y z
N MET A 1 50.13 -61.29 -3.45
CA MET A 1 51.21 -61.73 -2.55
C MET A 1 52.10 -60.54 -2.22
N ILE A 2 52.92 -60.62 -1.17
CA ILE A 2 53.74 -59.51 -0.67
C ILE A 2 55.16 -59.59 -1.28
N GLY A 3 55.73 -58.44 -1.62
CA GLY A 3 57.15 -58.27 -1.93
C GLY A 3 57.64 -56.94 -1.38
N VAL A 4 58.66 -56.97 -0.52
CA VAL A 4 59.22 -55.81 0.18
C VAL A 4 60.76 -55.82 0.06
N ASN A 5 61.37 -54.63 -0.06
CA ASN A 5 62.79 -54.26 0.16
C ASN A 5 63.10 -52.95 -0.61
N SER A 6 64.02 -52.04 -0.21
CA SER A 6 64.72 -51.88 1.07
C SER A 6 65.19 -50.43 1.32
N VAL A 7 64.99 -50.00 2.57
CA VAL A 7 65.65 -48.99 3.44
C VAL A 7 66.95 -48.28 3.00
N GLN A 8 66.97 -46.95 3.15
CA GLN A 8 67.99 -46.06 3.80
C GLN A 8 67.36 -44.64 3.92
N SER A 9 67.25 -43.91 5.04
CA SER A 9 68.17 -43.57 6.16
C SER A 9 69.31 -42.62 5.71
N ALA A 10 69.48 -41.39 6.21
CA ALA A 10 68.79 -40.59 7.25
C ALA A 10 68.74 -39.09 6.82
N SER A 11 68.50 -38.00 7.60
CA SER A 11 68.40 -37.75 9.05
C SER A 11 67.57 -36.45 9.33
N LYS A 12 67.87 -35.68 10.40
CA LYS A 12 67.30 -34.35 10.74
C LYS A 12 68.41 -33.36 11.16
N VAL A 13 68.19 -32.06 10.88
CA VAL A 13 68.81 -30.94 11.63
C VAL A 13 67.73 -29.95 12.05
N ARG A 14 67.89 -29.31 13.21
CA ARG A 14 66.92 -28.43 13.88
C ARG A 14 67.67 -27.22 14.45
N VAL A 15 67.17 -26.00 14.23
CA VAL A 15 67.81 -24.76 14.75
C VAL A 15 66.83 -23.92 15.57
N ARG A 16 67.30 -23.52 16.76
CA ARG A 16 66.78 -22.57 17.76
C ARG A 16 67.98 -22.23 18.69
N THR A 17 68.05 -21.15 19.47
CA THR A 17 67.21 -19.94 19.62
C THR A 17 67.92 -18.74 18.92
N SER A 18 68.21 -17.51 19.42
CA SER A 18 67.90 -16.72 20.63
C SER A 18 68.28 -15.25 20.41
N GLY A 19 67.57 -14.27 21.01
CA GLY A 19 67.99 -12.86 21.09
C GLY A 19 66.82 -11.87 21.15
N SER A 20 66.95 -10.76 21.91
CA SER A 20 65.88 -9.77 22.13
C SER A 20 66.44 -8.36 22.39
N VAL A 21 65.97 -7.35 21.65
CA VAL A 21 66.10 -5.90 21.95
C VAL A 21 64.79 -5.18 21.54
N LYS A 22 64.49 -4.01 22.11
CA LYS A 22 63.21 -3.28 21.99
C LYS A 22 63.35 -1.83 21.47
N TYR A 23 62.33 -1.41 20.69
CA TYR A 23 61.78 -0.04 20.47
C TYR A 23 62.63 1.16 19.99
N SER A 24 62.21 1.71 18.84
CA SER A 24 61.73 3.10 18.63
C SER A 24 60.89 3.11 17.32
N ARG A 25 59.65 3.65 17.22
CA ARG A 25 59.20 5.06 17.05
C ARG A 25 59.90 5.79 15.88
N GLU A 26 59.23 6.43 14.89
CA GLU A 26 57.82 6.49 14.39
C GLU A 26 57.88 6.65 12.83
N ASP A 27 56.83 6.63 12.01
CA ASP A 27 55.35 6.60 12.17
C ASP A 27 54.71 5.66 11.09
N SER A 28 53.38 5.51 11.07
CA SER A 28 52.65 5.14 9.85
C SER A 28 51.24 5.76 9.81
N ILE A 29 51.00 6.61 8.81
CA ILE A 29 49.79 7.44 8.65
C ILE A 29 48.50 6.62 8.71
N ARG A 30 47.78 6.77 9.83
CA ARG A 30 46.54 6.06 10.15
C ARG A 30 45.36 6.56 9.29
N ARG A 31 45.01 5.83 8.23
CA ARG A 31 43.71 5.99 7.56
C ARG A 31 42.58 5.81 8.57
N GLN A 32 41.82 6.88 8.85
CA GLN A 32 40.72 6.82 9.80
C GLN A 32 39.51 6.09 9.20
N SER A 33 39.40 4.79 9.52
CA SER A 33 38.10 4.12 9.50
C SER A 33 37.19 4.80 10.52
N HIS A 34 36.17 5.52 10.06
CA HIS A 34 35.09 6.04 10.90
C HIS A 34 34.18 4.89 11.37
N ARG A 35 34.73 4.02 12.21
CA ARG A 35 33.96 3.04 12.98
C ARG A 35 33.06 3.81 13.93
N SER A 36 31.77 3.91 13.59
CA SER A 36 30.76 4.57 14.42
C SER A 36 30.87 4.09 15.87
N LYS A 37 30.82 5.04 16.82
CA LYS A 37 30.90 4.74 18.26
C LYS A 37 29.74 3.82 18.62
N SER A 38 30.01 2.52 18.74
CA SER A 38 29.09 1.59 19.38
C SER A 38 28.82 2.12 20.78
N MET A 39 27.55 2.40 21.09
CA MET A 39 27.18 2.79 22.44
C MET A 39 27.56 1.64 23.37
N LYS A 40 28.49 1.91 24.29
CA LYS A 40 28.73 0.99 25.40
C LYS A 40 27.43 0.93 26.20
N ILE A 41 26.70 -0.17 26.07
CA ILE A 41 25.77 -0.60 27.10
C ILE A 41 26.60 -0.67 28.38
N SER A 42 26.25 0.11 29.40
CA SER A 42 26.84 0.00 30.72
C SER A 42 26.62 -1.42 31.23
N ASN A 43 27.68 -2.07 31.72
CA ASN A 43 27.55 -3.41 32.29
C ASN A 43 26.53 -3.35 33.44
N SER A 44 25.48 -4.15 33.36
CA SER A 44 24.26 -3.95 34.14
C SER A 44 24.36 -4.46 35.57
N SER A 45 25.13 -3.76 36.42
CA SER A 45 25.28 -4.04 37.85
C SER A 45 24.55 -3.04 38.78
N GLU A 46 23.80 -2.08 38.22
CA GLU A 46 23.24 -0.92 38.96
C GLU A 46 21.70 -0.84 38.96
N PHE A 47 20.97 -1.86 38.51
CA PHE A 47 19.51 -1.92 38.63
C PHE A 47 19.09 -3.01 39.62
N SER A 48 18.37 -2.65 40.67
CA SER A 48 17.90 -3.65 41.63
C SER A 48 16.76 -4.51 41.08
N ALA A 49 16.59 -5.70 41.65
CA ALA A 49 15.44 -6.56 41.38
C ALA A 49 14.09 -5.93 41.78
N LYS A 50 14.10 -4.85 42.59
CA LYS A 50 12.91 -4.11 42.99
C LYS A 50 12.51 -3.09 41.93
N GLU A 51 13.46 -2.31 41.41
CA GLU A 51 13.23 -1.28 40.38
C GLU A 51 12.86 -1.91 39.04
N THR A 52 13.58 -2.96 38.62
CA THR A 52 13.25 -3.71 37.39
C THR A 52 11.85 -4.34 37.44
N LYS A 53 11.43 -4.85 38.61
CA LYS A 53 10.08 -5.37 38.83
C LYS A 53 9.02 -4.28 38.88
N ALA A 54 9.34 -3.10 39.44
CA ALA A 54 8.46 -1.94 39.44
C ALA A 54 8.23 -1.40 38.02
N LEU A 55 9.31 -1.24 37.24
CA LEU A 55 9.26 -0.81 35.84
C LEU A 55 8.49 -1.82 34.96
N TYR A 56 8.74 -3.12 35.14
CA TYR A 56 7.97 -4.16 34.46
C TYR A 56 6.46 -4.09 34.80
N ASN A 57 6.11 -3.88 36.07
CA ASN A 57 4.72 -3.73 36.48
C ASN A 57 4.06 -2.45 35.95
N SER A 58 4.79 -1.32 35.89
CA SER A 58 4.31 -0.09 35.24
C SER A 58 4.04 -0.35 33.76
N ILE A 59 5.03 -0.77 32.97
CA ILE A 59 4.87 -1.05 31.52
C ILE A 59 3.79 -2.09 31.22
N LYS A 60 3.53 -3.04 32.15
CA LYS A 60 2.47 -4.04 32.02
C LYS A 60 1.07 -3.49 32.29
N ASN A 61 0.93 -2.61 33.27
CA ASN A 61 -0.37 -2.14 33.76
C ASN A 61 -0.79 -0.79 33.13
N GLU A 62 0.19 0.00 32.71
CA GLU A 62 0.06 1.33 32.12
C GLU A 62 0.58 1.27 30.68
N LYS A 63 -0.32 1.44 29.72
CA LYS A 63 0.04 1.35 28.29
C LYS A 63 0.77 2.61 27.86
N LEU A 64 2.06 2.48 27.53
CA LEU A 64 2.88 3.56 26.97
C LEU A 64 2.16 4.29 25.82
N GLU A 65 2.12 5.63 25.92
CA GLU A 65 1.69 6.48 24.80
C GLU A 65 2.65 6.38 23.62
N TRP A 66 2.15 6.67 22.42
CA TRP A 66 3.00 6.82 21.24
C TRP A 66 3.64 8.21 21.22
N ALA A 67 4.92 8.27 20.85
CA ALA A 67 5.63 9.52 20.59
C ALA A 67 5.15 10.16 19.28
N VAL A 68 4.00 10.85 19.33
CA VAL A 68 3.57 11.82 18.31
C VAL A 68 4.36 13.12 18.45
N ASP A 69 4.61 13.80 17.33
CA ASP A 69 5.25 15.11 17.27
C ASP A 69 4.44 16.15 18.07
N ASP A 70 5.07 17.09 18.77
CA ASP A 70 4.35 18.10 19.57
C ASP A 70 3.42 18.98 18.72
N GLU A 71 3.74 19.15 17.43
CA GLU A 71 2.90 19.84 16.45
C GLU A 71 1.67 19.02 15.98
N GLU A 72 1.62 17.71 16.27
CA GLU A 72 0.38 16.94 16.25
C GLU A 72 -0.34 17.01 17.61
N LYS A 73 0.39 16.94 18.73
CA LYS A 73 -0.21 16.96 20.08
C LYS A 73 -0.97 18.27 20.36
N LYS A 74 -0.51 19.41 19.82
CA LYS A 74 -1.21 20.71 19.83
C LYS A 74 -2.49 20.77 18.99
N LYS A 75 -2.79 19.79 18.13
CA LYS A 75 -4.01 19.76 17.29
C LYS A 75 -5.19 19.02 17.92
N SER A 76 -5.09 18.66 19.20
CA SER A 76 -6.16 18.06 19.99
C SER A 76 -6.05 18.48 21.46
N PRO A 77 -7.00 19.28 21.95
CA PRO A 77 -7.70 18.87 23.16
C PRO A 77 -9.22 19.16 23.12
N SER A 78 -9.88 18.81 24.24
CA SER A 78 -11.27 19.11 24.62
C SER A 78 -12.40 18.65 23.66
N GLU A 79 -12.91 17.45 23.93
CA GLU A 79 -14.35 17.19 23.92
C GLU A 79 -14.91 17.69 25.27
N GLY A 80 -15.87 18.63 25.28
CA GLY A 80 -16.50 19.09 26.51
C GLY A 80 -17.11 20.51 26.49
N THR A 81 -18.44 20.57 26.67
CA THR A 81 -19.28 21.76 26.98
C THR A 81 -19.43 22.87 25.93
N ASP A 82 -20.59 23.52 25.98
CA ASP A 82 -21.15 24.39 24.93
C ASP A 82 -20.86 25.90 25.11
N GLU A 83 -20.77 26.62 23.99
CA GLU A 83 -21.50 27.87 23.65
C GLU A 83 -20.71 28.78 22.66
N LYS A 84 -21.38 29.09 21.55
CA LYS A 84 -21.29 30.28 20.66
C LYS A 84 -19.97 31.04 20.41
N ALA A 85 -19.80 31.33 19.11
CA ALA A 85 -19.32 32.57 18.48
C ALA A 85 -17.86 32.68 17.97
N ASN A 86 -17.74 32.47 16.66
CA ASN A 86 -16.93 33.25 15.71
C ASN A 86 -15.41 33.40 15.96
N GLY A 87 -14.64 32.41 15.49
CA GLY A 87 -13.19 32.51 15.29
C GLY A 87 -12.71 31.53 14.21
N THR A 88 -11.71 31.91 13.42
CA THR A 88 -11.18 31.08 12.32
C THR A 88 -10.30 29.94 12.86
N HIS A 89 -10.91 28.87 13.36
CA HIS A 89 -10.17 27.69 13.83
C HIS A 89 -9.45 26.99 12.66
N PRO A 90 -8.16 26.63 12.80
CA PRO A 90 -7.48 25.79 11.83
C PRO A 90 -8.13 24.40 11.84
N LYS A 91 -8.60 23.92 10.68
CA LYS A 91 -9.38 22.68 10.57
C LYS A 91 -8.64 21.49 11.19
N THR A 92 -9.23 20.89 12.23
CA THR A 92 -8.78 19.64 12.81
C THR A 92 -8.83 18.53 11.76
N ILE A 93 -7.71 17.83 11.57
CA ILE A 93 -7.62 16.72 10.63
C ILE A 93 -8.30 15.51 11.28
N SER A 94 -9.50 15.18 10.80
CA SER A 94 -10.17 13.93 11.19
C SER A 94 -9.30 12.73 10.77
N ARG A 95 -9.20 11.73 11.64
CA ARG A 95 -8.37 10.54 11.42
C ARG A 95 -9.26 9.34 11.11
N ILE A 96 -9.05 8.69 9.97
CA ILE A 96 -9.76 7.47 9.60
C ILE A 96 -8.90 6.28 10.02
N GLY A 97 -9.26 5.65 11.13
CA GLY A 97 -8.56 4.49 11.66
C GLY A 97 -9.29 3.89 12.86
N SER A 98 -9.33 2.55 12.94
CA SER A 98 -9.69 1.83 14.15
C SER A 98 -8.48 1.00 14.61
N THR A 99 -7.35 1.69 14.75
CA THR A 99 -6.07 1.09 15.16
C THR A 99 -5.55 1.86 16.36
N THR A 100 -4.97 1.20 17.35
CA THR A 100 -4.37 1.90 18.50
C THR A 100 -2.94 2.36 18.21
N ASN A 101 -2.64 2.78 16.97
CA ASN A 101 -1.31 3.19 16.50
C ASN A 101 -1.46 4.41 15.54
N PRO A 102 -1.10 5.62 15.98
CA PRO A 102 -1.34 6.85 15.21
C PRO A 102 -0.53 6.93 13.90
N PHE A 103 0.53 6.13 13.75
CA PHE A 103 1.31 6.07 12.50
C PHE A 103 0.60 5.31 11.36
N LEU A 104 -0.52 4.64 11.67
CA LEU A 104 -1.40 3.94 10.72
C LEU A 104 -2.74 4.65 10.50
N ASP A 105 -3.01 5.73 11.24
CA ASP A 105 -4.21 6.56 11.03
C ASP A 105 -4.14 7.27 9.69
N ILE A 106 -5.26 7.31 8.98
CA ILE A 106 -5.34 7.89 7.64
C ILE A 106 -5.82 9.36 7.74
N PRO A 107 -5.04 10.38 7.33
CA PRO A 107 -5.42 11.79 7.47
C PRO A 107 -6.55 12.20 6.49
N HIS A 108 -7.75 12.49 6.99
CA HIS A 108 -8.86 12.96 6.15
C HIS A 108 -8.79 14.48 5.94
N ASP A 109 -8.35 14.90 4.75
CA ASP A 109 -8.49 16.26 4.26
C ASP A 109 -9.74 16.40 3.36
N PRO A 110 -10.77 17.16 3.77
CA PRO A 110 -11.94 17.46 2.94
C PRO A 110 -11.59 18.20 1.64
N ASN A 111 -10.48 18.93 1.59
CA ASN A 111 -10.08 19.78 0.45
C ASN A 111 -9.14 19.07 -0.54
N ALA A 112 -8.69 17.84 -0.26
CA ALA A 112 -7.71 17.14 -1.10
C ALA A 112 -8.19 16.89 -2.54
N THR A 113 -7.26 16.93 -3.50
CA THR A 113 -7.53 16.74 -4.94
C THR A 113 -8.07 15.34 -5.25
N VAL A 114 -9.11 15.25 -6.09
CA VAL A 114 -9.59 13.98 -6.66
C VAL A 114 -8.78 13.66 -7.92
N TYR A 115 -8.09 12.51 -7.94
CA TYR A 115 -7.24 12.08 -9.05
C TYR A 115 -7.94 11.13 -10.03
N LYS A 116 -8.92 10.36 -9.57
CA LYS A 116 -9.83 9.55 -10.39
C LYS A 116 -11.06 9.14 -9.59
N SER A 117 -12.21 9.00 -10.25
CA SER A 117 -13.40 8.35 -9.70
C SER A 117 -14.07 7.44 -10.73
N GLY A 118 -15.02 6.61 -10.29
CA GLY A 118 -15.78 5.68 -11.13
C GLY A 118 -16.17 4.39 -10.41
N PHE A 119 -17.05 3.59 -11.00
CA PHE A 119 -17.49 2.33 -10.39
C PHE A 119 -16.41 1.24 -10.44
N LEU A 120 -16.20 0.57 -9.30
CA LEU A 120 -15.39 -0.63 -9.16
C LEU A 120 -16.12 -1.68 -8.32
N ALA A 121 -16.08 -2.95 -8.73
CA ALA A 121 -16.43 -4.03 -7.81
C ALA A 121 -15.18 -4.46 -7.03
N ARG A 122 -15.21 -4.38 -5.69
CA ARG A 122 -14.11 -4.85 -4.81
C ARG A 122 -14.40 -6.24 -4.27
N LYS A 123 -13.36 -7.07 -4.17
CA LYS A 123 -13.33 -8.31 -3.39
C LYS A 123 -12.10 -8.34 -2.50
N ILE A 124 -12.30 -8.65 -1.22
CA ILE A 124 -11.20 -8.84 -0.27
C ILE A 124 -10.62 -10.25 -0.49
N HIS A 125 -9.32 -10.36 -0.72
CA HIS A 125 -8.60 -11.63 -0.90
C HIS A 125 -7.80 -11.99 0.37
N ALA A 126 -7.10 -11.00 0.93
CA ALA A 126 -6.39 -11.11 2.19
C ALA A 126 -6.65 -9.90 3.08
N ASP A 127 -6.76 -10.17 4.39
CA ASP A 127 -6.92 -9.19 5.45
C ASP A 127 -5.53 -8.62 5.85
N MET A 128 -5.46 -7.84 6.93
CA MET A 128 -4.17 -7.39 7.50
C MET A 128 -3.23 -8.58 7.77
N ASP A 129 -1.94 -8.30 7.74
CA ASP A 129 -0.85 -9.28 7.67
C ASP A 129 -0.78 -10.10 6.35
N GLY A 130 -1.71 -9.91 5.42
CA GLY A 130 -1.80 -10.74 4.21
C GLY A 130 -2.36 -12.14 4.47
N LYS A 131 -3.04 -12.35 5.61
CA LYS A 131 -3.75 -13.61 5.92
C LYS A 131 -4.96 -13.73 4.99
N LYS A 132 -5.16 -14.89 4.35
CA LYS A 132 -6.29 -15.12 3.42
C LYS A 132 -7.63 -15.02 4.16
N THR A 133 -8.42 -13.99 3.84
CA THR A 133 -9.73 -13.66 4.44
C THR A 133 -10.66 -14.88 4.55
N PRO A 134 -11.54 -15.04 5.56
CA PRO A 134 -12.48 -16.16 5.62
C PRO A 134 -13.41 -16.23 4.39
N ARG A 135 -13.72 -17.44 3.88
CA ARG A 135 -14.44 -17.64 2.59
C ARG A 135 -15.74 -16.83 2.49
N GLY A 136 -16.55 -16.80 3.54
CA GLY A 136 -17.81 -16.04 3.60
C GLY A 136 -17.66 -14.52 3.54
N LYS A 137 -16.47 -13.96 3.79
CA LYS A 137 -16.18 -12.52 3.71
C LYS A 137 -15.54 -12.09 2.37
N ARG A 138 -15.18 -13.03 1.48
CA ARG A 138 -14.58 -12.76 0.14
C ARG A 138 -15.58 -12.46 -0.98
N GLY A 139 -16.73 -11.86 -0.66
CA GLY A 139 -17.73 -11.46 -1.64
C GLY A 139 -17.21 -10.35 -2.57
N TRP A 140 -17.72 -10.29 -3.81
CA TRP A 140 -17.65 -9.08 -4.62
C TRP A 140 -18.75 -8.11 -4.16
N LYS A 141 -18.41 -6.84 -3.96
CA LYS A 141 -19.34 -5.75 -3.68
C LYS A 141 -19.02 -4.59 -4.63
N THR A 142 -20.02 -3.99 -5.26
CA THR A 142 -19.85 -2.79 -6.09
C THR A 142 -19.76 -1.55 -5.20
N PHE A 143 -18.89 -0.62 -5.58
CA PHE A 143 -18.73 0.68 -4.95
C PHE A 143 -18.54 1.75 -6.03
N TYR A 144 -18.94 2.99 -5.76
CA TYR A 144 -18.37 4.15 -6.45
C TYR A 144 -17.04 4.50 -5.77
N ALA A 145 -15.95 4.34 -6.50
CA ALA A 145 -14.60 4.57 -6.00
C ALA A 145 -14.16 6.01 -6.27
N VAL A 146 -13.46 6.62 -5.31
CA VAL A 146 -12.88 7.97 -5.42
C VAL A 146 -11.47 7.96 -4.83
N LEU A 147 -10.46 8.12 -5.68
CA LEU A 147 -9.08 8.36 -5.25
C LEU A 147 -8.91 9.87 -5.00
N LYS A 148 -8.90 10.26 -3.72
CA LYS A 148 -8.84 11.65 -3.26
C LYS A 148 -7.69 11.80 -2.27
N GLY A 149 -6.74 12.70 -2.57
CA GLY A 149 -5.45 12.71 -1.89
C GLY A 149 -4.78 11.34 -1.99
N THR A 150 -4.35 10.80 -0.86
CA THR A 150 -3.70 9.49 -0.73
C THR A 150 -4.66 8.36 -0.31
N ILE A 151 -5.97 8.55 -0.54
CA ILE A 151 -7.02 7.69 -0.01
C ILE A 151 -7.97 7.27 -1.14
N LEU A 152 -8.19 5.97 -1.27
CA LEU A 152 -9.23 5.38 -2.12
C LEU A 152 -10.49 5.17 -1.26
N TYR A 153 -11.41 6.11 -1.35
CA TYR A 153 -12.76 5.98 -0.78
C TYR A 153 -13.58 5.04 -1.65
N LEU A 154 -14.44 4.24 -1.01
CA LEU A 154 -15.25 3.23 -1.66
C LEU A 154 -16.68 3.35 -1.14
N GLN A 155 -17.47 4.19 -1.81
CA GLN A 155 -18.83 4.50 -1.40
C GLN A 155 -19.79 3.42 -1.87
N LYS A 156 -20.63 2.92 -0.96
CA LYS A 156 -21.49 1.75 -1.25
C LYS A 156 -22.79 2.11 -1.97
N ASP A 157 -23.33 3.28 -1.68
CA ASP A 157 -24.65 3.72 -2.16
C ASP A 157 -24.52 4.69 -3.35
N GLU A 158 -25.63 5.30 -3.78
CA GLU A 158 -25.66 6.29 -4.87
C GLU A 158 -24.75 7.50 -4.56
N TYR A 159 -23.68 7.65 -5.34
CA TYR A 159 -22.70 8.74 -5.18
C TYR A 159 -23.33 10.11 -5.45
N LYS A 160 -23.23 10.99 -4.46
CA LYS A 160 -23.66 12.39 -4.53
C LYS A 160 -22.51 13.27 -4.03
N PRO A 161 -21.95 14.17 -4.86
CA PRO A 161 -20.76 14.96 -4.50
C PRO A 161 -20.89 15.75 -3.18
N GLU A 162 -22.11 16.16 -2.83
CA GLU A 162 -22.43 16.96 -1.64
C GLU A 162 -22.78 16.10 -0.40
N LYS A 163 -22.94 14.77 -0.55
CA LYS A 163 -23.19 13.87 0.57
C LYS A 163 -21.89 13.62 1.33
N SER A 164 -21.89 13.85 2.64
CA SER A 164 -20.79 13.45 3.52
C SER A 164 -20.57 11.94 3.49
N LEU A 165 -19.31 11.52 3.69
CA LEU A 165 -18.97 10.10 3.83
C LEU A 165 -19.65 9.53 5.06
N SER A 166 -20.38 8.41 4.92
CA SER A 166 -20.92 7.69 6.07
C SER A 166 -19.82 6.92 6.81
N GLU A 167 -20.07 6.53 8.07
CA GLU A 167 -19.13 5.66 8.79
C GLU A 167 -18.78 4.38 8.02
N GLU A 168 -19.71 3.79 7.27
CA GLU A 168 -19.45 2.60 6.47
C GLU A 168 -18.53 2.94 5.28
N ASP A 169 -18.66 4.10 4.65
CA ASP A 169 -17.74 4.52 3.59
C ASP A 169 -16.33 4.78 4.15
N LEU A 170 -16.23 5.32 5.37
CA LEU A 170 -14.95 5.50 6.09
C LEU A 170 -14.34 4.14 6.50
N LYS A 171 -15.14 3.19 6.99
CA LYS A 171 -14.72 1.80 7.29
C LYS A 171 -14.29 1.04 6.02
N ASN A 172 -14.78 1.45 4.85
CA ASN A 172 -14.40 0.90 3.55
C ASN A 172 -13.22 1.61 2.87
N ALA A 173 -12.74 2.74 3.41
CA ALA A 173 -11.64 3.51 2.83
C ALA A 173 -10.30 2.75 2.87
N VAL A 174 -9.45 3.01 1.89
CA VAL A 174 -8.15 2.34 1.71
C VAL A 174 -7.06 3.38 1.49
N SER A 175 -6.10 3.46 2.41
CA SER A 175 -4.86 4.21 2.21
C SER A 175 -4.07 3.62 1.03
N VAL A 176 -3.63 4.47 0.10
CA VAL A 176 -2.71 4.06 -0.98
C VAL A 176 -1.25 4.38 -0.68
N HIS A 177 -0.92 4.87 0.53
CA HIS A 177 0.45 4.97 0.99
C HIS A 177 1.13 3.59 0.93
N HIS A 178 2.31 3.54 0.32
CA HIS A 178 3.10 2.33 0.04
C HIS A 178 2.34 1.19 -0.68
N ALA A 179 1.21 1.48 -1.33
CA ALA A 179 0.46 0.47 -2.06
C ALA A 179 1.04 0.21 -3.45
N LEU A 180 0.77 -0.99 -3.99
CA LEU A 180 1.07 -1.36 -5.38
C LEU A 180 -0.19 -1.96 -6.02
N ALA A 181 -0.65 -1.31 -7.09
CA ALA A 181 -1.66 -1.81 -8.01
C ALA A 181 -1.00 -2.53 -9.19
N SER A 182 -1.55 -3.67 -9.61
CA SER A 182 -1.04 -4.52 -10.69
C SER A 182 -2.19 -5.23 -11.39
N LYS A 183 -2.03 -5.64 -12.66
CA LYS A 183 -3.03 -6.51 -13.33
C LYS A 183 -3.09 -7.86 -12.61
N ALA A 184 -4.29 -8.37 -12.32
CA ALA A 184 -4.45 -9.65 -11.65
C ALA A 184 -4.35 -10.81 -12.65
N THR A 185 -3.14 -11.08 -13.15
CA THR A 185 -2.84 -12.20 -14.07
C THR A 185 -3.17 -13.57 -13.48
N ASP A 186 -3.22 -13.66 -12.14
CA ASP A 186 -3.63 -14.83 -11.34
C ASP A 186 -5.16 -14.91 -11.11
N TYR A 187 -5.97 -14.11 -11.80
CA TYR A 187 -7.44 -14.09 -11.61
C TYR A 187 -8.23 -14.01 -12.92
N GLU A 188 -8.53 -15.19 -13.49
CA GLU A 188 -9.25 -15.32 -14.77
C GLU A 188 -10.78 -15.24 -14.65
N LYS A 189 -11.33 -15.36 -13.43
CA LYS A 189 -12.79 -15.56 -13.22
C LYS A 189 -13.67 -14.34 -13.51
N LYS A 190 -13.07 -13.19 -13.81
CA LYS A 190 -13.71 -11.94 -14.27
C LYS A 190 -12.68 -11.18 -15.12
N PRO A 191 -13.08 -10.53 -16.23
CA PRO A 191 -12.20 -9.64 -16.98
C PRO A 191 -11.91 -8.36 -16.21
N ASN A 192 -10.88 -7.62 -16.64
CA ASN A 192 -10.57 -6.25 -16.17
C ASN A 192 -10.33 -6.16 -14.65
N VAL A 193 -9.74 -7.21 -14.05
CA VAL A 193 -9.39 -7.25 -12.62
C VAL A 193 -7.96 -6.79 -12.38
N PHE A 194 -7.80 -5.81 -11.48
CA PHE A 194 -6.52 -5.43 -10.89
C PHE A 194 -6.43 -5.84 -9.42
N LYS A 195 -5.20 -6.00 -8.95
CA LYS A 195 -4.80 -6.42 -7.60
C LYS A 195 -4.08 -5.27 -6.92
N LEU A 196 -4.66 -4.75 -5.84
CA LEU A 196 -4.07 -3.75 -4.95
C LEU A 196 -3.54 -4.45 -3.69
N LYS A 197 -2.24 -4.33 -3.43
CA LYS A 197 -1.59 -4.76 -2.19
C LYS A 197 -1.12 -3.52 -1.42
N THR A 198 -1.56 -3.35 -0.19
CA THR A 198 -1.33 -2.15 0.66
C THR A 198 -0.17 -2.33 1.64
N ALA A 199 0.24 -1.24 2.30
CA ALA A 199 1.29 -1.21 3.31
C ALA A 199 1.15 -2.30 4.41
N ASP A 200 -0.07 -2.52 4.88
CA ASP A 200 -0.44 -3.52 5.91
C ASP A 200 -0.67 -4.94 5.35
N TRP A 201 -0.30 -5.16 4.09
CA TRP A 201 -0.41 -6.41 3.34
C TRP A 201 -1.83 -6.91 3.07
N ARG A 202 -2.89 -6.12 3.29
CA ARG A 202 -4.21 -6.46 2.70
C ARG A 202 -4.06 -6.62 1.18
N VAL A 203 -4.79 -7.59 0.62
CA VAL A 203 -4.87 -7.81 -0.83
C VAL A 203 -6.31 -7.67 -1.25
N LEU A 204 -6.57 -6.67 -2.09
CA LEU A 204 -7.86 -6.36 -2.65
C LEU A 204 -7.84 -6.61 -4.16
N LEU A 205 -8.86 -7.28 -4.67
CA LEU A 205 -9.12 -7.38 -6.11
C LEU A 205 -10.21 -6.38 -6.48
N PHE A 206 -10.01 -5.64 -7.56
CA PHE A 206 -10.95 -4.67 -8.09
C PHE A 206 -11.26 -4.98 -9.56
N GLN A 207 -12.54 -5.14 -9.89
CA GLN A 207 -12.99 -5.25 -11.28
C GLN A 207 -13.36 -3.85 -11.79
N ALA A 208 -12.72 -3.44 -12.89
CA ALA A 208 -13.09 -2.25 -13.64
C ALA A 208 -14.02 -2.58 -14.83
N GLN A 209 -14.55 -1.54 -15.47
CA GLN A 209 -15.50 -1.68 -16.58
C GLN A 209 -14.81 -2.12 -17.88
N SER A 210 -13.74 -1.42 -18.28
CA SER A 210 -12.91 -1.72 -19.47
C SER A 210 -11.44 -2.02 -19.10
N PRO A 211 -10.63 -2.54 -20.05
CA PRO A 211 -9.18 -2.65 -19.87
C PRO A 211 -8.52 -1.30 -19.60
N ASP A 212 -8.98 -0.23 -20.27
CA ASP A 212 -8.43 1.12 -20.14
C ASP A 212 -8.77 1.73 -18.78
N GLU A 213 -9.97 1.49 -18.26
CA GLU A 213 -10.33 1.87 -16.89
C GLU A 213 -9.48 1.13 -15.88
N MET A 214 -9.27 -0.18 -16.06
CA MET A 214 -8.37 -0.97 -15.20
C MET A 214 -6.95 -0.37 -15.19
N GLN A 215 -6.40 -0.02 -16.36
CA GLN A 215 -5.07 0.57 -16.46
C GLN A 215 -5.02 1.99 -15.90
N GLY A 216 -6.04 2.82 -16.13
CA GLY A 216 -6.16 4.16 -15.56
C GLY A 216 -6.22 4.17 -14.04
N TRP A 217 -6.91 3.19 -13.43
CA TRP A 217 -6.89 2.98 -11.98
C TRP A 217 -5.52 2.53 -11.47
N ILE A 218 -4.87 1.56 -12.14
CA ILE A 218 -3.50 1.13 -11.79
C ILE A 218 -2.53 2.33 -11.83
N ASN A 219 -2.54 3.09 -12.93
CA ASN A 219 -1.63 4.21 -13.16
C ASN A 219 -1.82 5.32 -12.11
N LYS A 220 -3.06 5.77 -11.86
CA LYS A 220 -3.32 6.85 -10.88
C LYS A 220 -3.02 6.40 -9.44
N ILE A 221 -3.36 5.16 -9.05
CA ILE A 221 -3.05 4.65 -7.70
C ILE A 221 -1.54 4.55 -7.49
N ASN A 222 -0.81 3.94 -8.43
CA ASN A 222 0.65 3.82 -8.31
C ASN A 222 1.34 5.18 -8.37
N CYS A 223 0.80 6.14 -9.13
CA CYS A 223 1.36 7.49 -9.19
C CYS A 223 1.19 8.26 -7.88
N VAL A 224 0.00 8.24 -7.29
CA VAL A 224 -0.23 8.81 -5.95
C VAL A 224 0.69 8.14 -4.91
N ALA A 225 0.82 6.81 -4.94
CA ALA A 225 1.68 6.07 -4.01
C ALA A 225 3.16 6.43 -4.18
N ALA A 226 3.69 6.47 -5.41
CA ALA A 226 5.09 6.81 -5.69
C ALA A 226 5.45 8.25 -5.28
N VAL A 227 4.56 9.19 -5.60
CA VAL A 227 4.75 10.64 -5.37
C VAL A 227 4.61 11.01 -3.89
N PHE A 228 3.66 10.41 -3.16
CA PHE A 228 3.27 10.91 -1.83
C PHE A 228 3.65 10.00 -0.66
N SER A 229 4.04 8.73 -0.83
CA SER A 229 4.44 7.90 0.32
C SER A 229 5.70 8.46 0.99
N ALA A 230 5.64 8.76 2.29
CA ALA A 230 6.83 9.13 3.06
C ALA A 230 7.89 8.00 3.08
N PRO A 231 9.16 8.29 3.41
CA PRO A 231 10.16 7.26 3.61
C PRO A 231 9.75 6.25 4.72
N PRO A 232 10.07 4.95 4.57
CA PRO A 232 9.93 3.99 5.67
C PRO A 232 10.65 4.45 6.94
N PHE A 233 10.13 4.11 8.11
CA PHE A 233 10.84 4.36 9.37
C PHE A 233 12.21 3.65 9.39
N PRO A 234 13.22 4.21 10.07
CA PRO A 234 14.47 3.51 10.33
C PRO A 234 14.21 2.14 10.98
N ALA A 235 14.94 1.12 10.54
CA ALA A 235 14.80 -0.22 11.13
C ALA A 235 15.11 -0.17 12.64
N ALA A 236 14.19 -0.71 13.46
CA ALA A 236 14.30 -0.65 14.91
C ALA A 236 15.58 -1.34 15.39
N ILE A 237 16.48 -0.56 16.01
CA ILE A 237 17.81 -1.03 16.45
C ILE A 237 17.64 -1.91 17.69
N GLY A 238 17.52 -3.22 17.48
CA GLY A 238 17.36 -4.22 18.53
C GLY A 238 17.75 -5.62 18.05
N SER A 239 17.78 -6.60 18.98
CA SER A 239 18.18 -7.98 18.69
C SER A 239 17.07 -8.77 17.97
N GLN A 240 16.68 -8.32 16.77
CA GLN A 240 15.71 -9.01 15.93
C GLN A 240 16.35 -10.25 15.29
N LYS A 241 16.35 -11.37 16.03
CA LYS A 241 16.77 -12.70 15.55
C LYS A 241 15.84 -13.31 14.48
N LYS A 242 14.85 -12.56 13.99
CA LYS A 242 13.80 -13.02 13.08
C LYS A 242 13.38 -11.92 12.11
N PHE A 243 12.89 -12.32 10.94
CA PHE A 243 12.31 -11.39 9.99
C PHE A 243 10.95 -10.84 10.46
N SER A 244 10.87 -9.52 10.57
CA SER A 244 9.62 -8.77 10.71
C SER A 244 9.53 -7.72 9.61
N ARG A 245 8.37 -7.60 8.96
CA ARG A 245 8.10 -6.54 7.98
C ARG A 245 8.24 -5.16 8.67
N PRO A 246 8.95 -4.18 8.07
CA PRO A 246 9.00 -2.83 8.62
C PRO A 246 7.62 -2.18 8.72
N LEU A 247 7.43 -1.31 9.70
CA LEU A 247 6.28 -0.42 9.76
C LEU A 247 6.44 0.68 8.69
N LEU A 248 5.38 0.91 7.91
CA LEU A 248 5.33 1.90 6.85
C LEU A 248 4.31 2.98 7.22
N PRO A 249 4.68 4.28 7.24
CA PRO A 249 3.79 5.35 7.70
C PRO A 249 2.63 5.63 6.74
N ALA A 250 1.46 5.94 7.29
CA ALA A 250 0.31 6.43 6.53
C ALA A 250 0.38 7.95 6.23
N THR A 251 1.59 8.51 6.06
CA THR A 251 1.83 9.95 5.97
C THR A 251 2.44 10.39 4.64
N THR A 252 2.20 11.65 4.29
CA THR A 252 2.68 12.26 3.04
C THR A 252 4.15 12.67 3.16
N THR A 253 4.94 12.36 2.13
CA THR A 253 6.36 12.75 2.05
C THR A 253 6.53 14.27 2.11
N LYS A 254 7.55 14.73 2.84
CA LYS A 254 8.00 16.13 2.86
C LYS A 254 9.08 16.41 1.78
N LEU A 255 9.52 15.39 1.04
CA LEU A 255 10.58 15.48 0.03
C LEU A 255 10.11 16.12 -1.28
N SER A 256 11.03 16.77 -2.00
CA SER A 256 10.84 17.13 -3.40
C SER A 256 10.76 15.89 -4.30
N GLN A 257 10.34 16.05 -5.57
CA GLN A 257 10.21 14.91 -6.48
C GLN A 257 11.57 14.26 -6.82
N GLU A 258 12.66 15.04 -6.84
CA GLU A 258 14.01 14.54 -7.09
C GLU A 258 14.56 13.76 -5.87
N GLU A 259 14.39 14.31 -4.66
CA GLU A 259 14.77 13.63 -3.42
C GLU A 259 13.96 12.34 -3.20
N GLN A 260 12.66 12.37 -3.51
CA GLN A 260 11.78 11.20 -3.46
C GLN A 260 12.25 10.12 -4.45
N LEU A 261 12.62 10.50 -5.69
CA LEU A 261 13.20 9.58 -6.67
C LEU A 261 14.53 8.98 -6.16
N LYS A 262 15.44 9.82 -5.69
CA LYS A 262 16.75 9.41 -5.13
C LYS A 262 16.59 8.49 -3.91
N SER A 263 15.58 8.74 -3.08
CA SER A 263 15.21 7.88 -1.94
C SER A 263 14.73 6.50 -2.41
N HIS A 264 13.82 6.46 -3.40
CA HIS A 264 13.34 5.20 -3.98
C HIS A 264 14.46 4.42 -4.69
N GLU A 265 15.35 5.08 -5.43
CA GLU A 265 16.50 4.42 -6.07
C GLU A 265 17.51 3.85 -5.05
N SER A 266 17.78 4.59 -3.97
CA SER A 266 18.59 4.11 -2.86
C SER A 266 17.96 2.88 -2.20
N LYS A 267 16.64 2.92 -1.98
CA LYS A 267 15.89 1.83 -1.36
C LYS A 267 15.80 0.60 -2.25
N LEU A 268 15.59 0.75 -3.57
CA LEU A 268 15.66 -0.35 -4.53
C LEU A 268 17.02 -1.05 -4.46
N LYS A 269 18.13 -0.29 -4.52
CA LYS A 269 19.49 -0.85 -4.41
C LYS A 269 19.68 -1.65 -3.11
N GLN A 270 19.19 -1.14 -1.98
CA GLN A 270 19.21 -1.88 -0.71
C GLN A 270 18.44 -3.21 -0.81
N ILE A 271 17.23 -3.20 -1.35
CA ILE A 271 16.35 -4.39 -1.44
C ILE A 271 16.93 -5.42 -2.40
N THR A 272 17.45 -5.01 -3.55
CA THR A 272 18.08 -5.91 -4.53
C THR A 272 19.30 -6.62 -3.91
N THR A 273 20.14 -5.90 -3.16
CA THR A 273 21.24 -6.52 -2.40
C THR A 273 20.72 -7.47 -1.33
N GLU A 274 19.74 -7.04 -0.50
CA GLU A 274 19.19 -7.90 0.56
C GLU A 274 18.51 -9.16 0.01
N LEU A 275 17.89 -9.10 -1.18
CA LEU A 275 17.29 -10.25 -1.86
C LEU A 275 18.36 -11.20 -2.41
N ALA A 276 19.44 -10.67 -2.99
CA ALA A 276 20.56 -11.49 -3.46
C ALA A 276 21.30 -12.18 -2.31
N GLU A 277 21.53 -11.46 -1.20
CA GLU A 277 22.08 -12.02 0.05
C GLU A 277 21.14 -13.08 0.65
N HIS A 278 19.83 -12.81 0.72
CA HIS A 278 18.85 -13.77 1.21
C HIS A 278 18.86 -15.07 0.38
N ARG A 279 18.91 -14.94 -0.95
CA ARG A 279 18.89 -16.07 -1.89
C ARG A 279 20.20 -16.86 -1.98
N SER A 280 21.33 -16.33 -1.50
CA SER A 280 22.60 -17.07 -1.46
C SER A 280 22.74 -18.00 -0.24
N TYR A 281 21.85 -17.87 0.76
CA TYR A 281 21.79 -18.75 1.94
C TYR A 281 20.43 -19.46 2.09
N PRO A 282 20.03 -20.33 1.14
CA PRO A 282 18.79 -21.10 1.24
C PRO A 282 18.84 -22.11 2.40
N PRO A 283 17.73 -22.34 3.12
CA PRO A 283 17.67 -23.30 4.23
C PRO A 283 17.83 -24.75 3.75
N ASP A 284 18.58 -25.56 4.49
CA ASP A 284 18.73 -26.99 4.22
C ASP A 284 17.38 -27.73 4.29
N LYS A 285 17.25 -28.82 3.53
CA LYS A 285 16.05 -29.67 3.49
C LYS A 285 15.70 -30.32 4.85
N LYS A 286 16.60 -30.22 5.84
CA LYS A 286 16.46 -30.79 7.19
C LYS A 286 16.10 -29.77 8.28
N VAL A 287 16.09 -28.45 8.02
CA VAL A 287 15.69 -27.47 9.06
C VAL A 287 14.17 -27.47 9.27
N LYS A 288 13.75 -26.93 10.43
CA LYS A 288 12.35 -26.95 10.88
C LYS A 288 11.48 -26.16 9.90
N ALA A 289 10.28 -26.66 9.62
CA ALA A 289 9.34 -26.03 8.68
C ALA A 289 9.12 -24.53 8.94
N LYS A 290 9.12 -24.11 10.21
CA LYS A 290 9.02 -22.70 10.63
C LYS A 290 10.13 -21.80 10.08
N GLU A 291 11.35 -22.30 9.99
CA GLU A 291 12.52 -21.55 9.48
C GLU A 291 12.46 -21.47 7.95
N ILE A 292 11.96 -22.53 7.29
CA ILE A 292 11.67 -22.55 5.85
C ILE A 292 10.54 -21.57 5.49
N ASP A 293 9.51 -21.48 6.32
CA ASP A 293 8.39 -20.54 6.10
C ASP A 293 8.78 -19.08 6.42
N GLU A 294 9.66 -18.86 7.40
CA GLU A 294 10.25 -17.53 7.66
C GLU A 294 11.14 -17.08 6.49
N TYR A 295 11.94 -17.98 5.91
CA TYR A 295 12.71 -17.71 4.69
C TYR A 295 11.81 -17.31 3.51
N LYS A 296 10.74 -18.07 3.23
CA LYS A 296 9.77 -17.74 2.16
C LYS A 296 9.06 -16.40 2.42
N LEU A 297 8.76 -16.10 3.69
CA LEU A 297 8.09 -14.86 4.08
C LEU A 297 8.99 -13.62 3.85
N LYS A 298 10.29 -13.74 4.09
CA LYS A 298 11.27 -12.69 3.78
C LYS A 298 11.49 -12.55 2.26
N ASP A 299 11.62 -13.66 1.55
CA ASP A 299 11.82 -13.69 0.09
C ASP A 299 10.68 -12.95 -0.65
N HIS A 300 9.43 -13.36 -0.40
CA HIS A 300 8.22 -12.73 -0.98
C HIS A 300 7.96 -11.29 -0.48
N TYR A 301 8.58 -10.85 0.63
CA TYR A 301 8.61 -9.41 0.98
C TYR A 301 9.57 -8.65 0.07
N LEU A 302 10.80 -9.13 -0.05
CA LEU A 302 11.85 -8.45 -0.80
C LEU A 302 11.55 -8.41 -2.31
N GLU A 303 11.02 -9.49 -2.90
CA GLU A 303 10.50 -9.47 -4.27
C GLU A 303 9.42 -8.38 -4.48
N PHE A 304 8.43 -8.34 -3.59
CA PHE A 304 7.33 -7.39 -3.68
C PHE A 304 7.81 -5.94 -3.54
N GLU A 305 8.71 -5.68 -2.61
CA GLU A 305 9.31 -4.36 -2.43
C GLU A 305 10.16 -3.96 -3.64
N GLN A 306 10.91 -4.90 -4.22
CA GLN A 306 11.70 -4.64 -5.43
C GLN A 306 10.79 -4.15 -6.56
N THR A 307 9.75 -4.92 -6.92
CA THR A 307 8.77 -4.53 -7.95
C THR A 307 8.05 -3.22 -7.59
N ARG A 308 7.77 -2.97 -6.30
CA ARG A 308 7.14 -1.73 -5.84
C ARG A 308 8.02 -0.51 -6.09
N TYR A 309 9.30 -0.57 -5.72
CA TYR A 309 10.23 0.54 -5.95
C TYR A 309 10.62 0.70 -7.42
N GLU A 310 10.78 -0.38 -8.18
CA GLU A 310 10.94 -0.33 -9.65
C GLU A 310 9.78 0.45 -10.31
N THR A 311 8.54 0.09 -9.96
CA THR A 311 7.33 0.78 -10.44
C THR A 311 7.34 2.26 -10.05
N TYR A 312 7.70 2.59 -8.81
CA TYR A 312 7.73 3.98 -8.35
C TYR A 312 8.83 4.81 -9.05
N ILE A 313 10.00 4.23 -9.31
CA ILE A 313 11.12 4.89 -9.99
C ILE A 313 10.76 5.21 -11.44
N GLY A 314 10.13 4.29 -12.16
CA GLY A 314 9.64 4.53 -13.53
C GLY A 314 8.68 5.73 -13.58
N ILE A 315 7.63 5.70 -12.75
CA ILE A 315 6.63 6.76 -12.66
C ILE A 315 7.22 8.13 -12.31
N LEU A 316 8.19 8.20 -11.40
CA LEU A 316 8.82 9.47 -11.04
C LEU A 316 9.73 10.02 -12.16
N LYS A 317 10.37 9.15 -12.94
CA LYS A 317 11.14 9.52 -14.14
C LYS A 317 10.25 9.94 -15.31
N GLU A 318 9.09 9.30 -15.48
CA GLU A 318 8.06 9.66 -16.47
C GLU A 318 7.36 11.00 -16.16
N GLY A 319 7.52 11.55 -14.95
CA GLY A 319 7.10 12.90 -14.61
C GLY A 319 6.38 13.05 -13.27
N GLY A 320 6.09 11.96 -12.56
CA GLY A 320 5.54 11.98 -11.20
C GLY A 320 4.28 12.84 -11.07
N LYS A 321 4.38 13.97 -10.34
CA LYS A 321 3.25 14.90 -10.12
C LYS A 321 2.56 15.36 -11.42
N LYS A 322 3.29 15.46 -12.54
CA LYS A 322 2.72 15.83 -13.85
C LYS A 322 1.65 14.83 -14.33
N LEU A 323 1.88 13.53 -14.11
CA LEU A 323 0.97 12.45 -14.53
C LEU A 323 -0.36 12.47 -13.76
N LEU A 324 -0.40 13.10 -12.58
CA LEU A 324 -1.64 13.31 -11.82
C LEU A 324 -2.51 14.41 -12.42
N GLY A 325 -1.90 15.50 -12.90
CA GLY A 325 -2.60 16.67 -13.44
C GLY A 325 -3.22 16.49 -14.83
N ASN A 326 -2.77 15.50 -15.62
CA ASN A 326 -3.22 15.25 -17.00
C ASN A 326 -4.65 14.70 -17.16
N ASN A 327 -5.57 15.01 -16.24
CA ASN A 327 -7.00 14.73 -16.39
C ASN A 327 -7.63 15.79 -17.29
N GLY A 328 -7.62 15.53 -18.62
CA GLY A 328 -8.49 16.25 -19.55
C GLY A 328 -9.95 16.17 -19.08
N SER A 329 -10.66 17.29 -19.11
CA SER A 329 -11.97 17.45 -18.48
C SER A 329 -13.12 16.89 -19.32
N GLU A 330 -13.10 15.59 -19.61
CA GLU A 330 -14.30 14.85 -20.04
C GLU A 330 -15.01 14.24 -18.82
N ALA A 331 -15.77 15.08 -18.12
CA ALA A 331 -17.01 14.58 -17.56
C ALA A 331 -17.89 14.05 -18.72
N PRO A 332 -18.72 13.00 -18.51
CA PRO A 332 -19.59 12.45 -19.56
C PRO A 332 -20.78 13.39 -19.84
N GLY A 333 -20.48 14.56 -20.38
CA GLY A 333 -21.46 15.50 -20.89
C GLY A 333 -22.21 14.86 -22.05
N LEU A 334 -23.47 14.50 -21.81
CA LEU A 334 -24.39 13.97 -22.81
C LEU A 334 -24.36 14.89 -24.04
N LYS A 335 -23.83 14.38 -25.17
CA LYS A 335 -23.68 15.15 -26.40
C LYS A 335 -25.08 15.48 -26.94
N LYS A 336 -25.56 16.70 -26.62
CA LYS A 336 -26.79 17.25 -27.19
C LYS A 336 -26.58 17.40 -28.70
N SER A 337 -27.28 16.58 -29.48
CA SER A 337 -27.32 16.67 -30.94
C SER A 337 -28.02 17.96 -31.36
N HIS A 338 -27.25 19.04 -31.51
CA HIS A 338 -27.73 20.30 -32.09
C HIS A 338 -27.77 20.20 -33.62
N SER A 339 -28.83 19.56 -34.12
CA SER A 339 -29.20 19.57 -35.54
C SER A 339 -30.19 20.71 -35.79
N SER A 340 -29.67 21.87 -36.19
CA SER A 340 -30.47 22.97 -36.79
C SER A 340 -30.43 22.83 -38.33
N PRO A 341 -31.43 23.35 -39.07
CA PRO A 341 -31.49 24.81 -39.28
C PRO A 341 -32.86 25.42 -38.93
N SER A 342 -32.84 26.70 -38.56
CA SER A 342 -34.04 27.53 -38.46
C SER A 342 -34.57 27.88 -39.85
N LEU A 343 -35.88 27.80 -40.05
CA LEU A 343 -36.58 28.30 -41.25
C LEU A 343 -37.67 29.30 -40.83
N ASN A 344 -37.68 30.45 -41.51
CA ASN A 344 -38.76 31.44 -41.67
C ASN A 344 -38.16 32.65 -42.45
N PRO A 345 -38.95 33.50 -43.12
CA PRO A 345 -40.41 33.61 -43.08
C PRO A 345 -41.13 33.54 -44.46
N ASP A 346 -42.46 33.57 -44.39
CA ASP A 346 -43.46 34.11 -45.34
C ASP A 346 -43.46 33.72 -46.84
N SER A 347 -44.45 32.89 -47.19
CA SER A 347 -45.38 33.17 -48.32
C SER A 347 -46.70 32.42 -48.14
N SER A 348 -47.75 32.84 -48.86
CA SER A 348 -49.17 32.49 -48.62
C SER A 348 -49.58 31.04 -49.00
N PRO A 349 -50.69 30.52 -48.43
CA PRO A 349 -50.97 29.08 -48.46
C PRO A 349 -51.60 28.59 -49.78
N VAL A 350 -51.20 27.39 -50.21
CA VAL A 350 -51.88 26.58 -51.23
C VAL A 350 -52.37 25.27 -50.60
N THR A 351 -53.54 24.80 -50.99
CA THR A 351 -54.29 23.75 -50.29
C THR A 351 -53.76 22.34 -50.56
N ALA A 352 -53.34 21.63 -49.51
CA ALA A 352 -52.96 20.22 -49.55
C ALA A 352 -53.91 19.36 -48.69
N LYS A 353 -54.53 18.32 -49.29
CA LYS A 353 -55.55 17.49 -48.64
C LYS A 353 -54.92 16.39 -47.78
N VAL A 354 -55.16 16.42 -46.46
CA VAL A 354 -54.70 15.37 -45.53
C VAL A 354 -55.51 14.08 -45.74
N LYS A 355 -54.88 13.04 -46.30
CA LYS A 355 -55.37 11.66 -46.20
C LYS A 355 -55.14 11.15 -44.78
N ARG A 356 -56.20 10.68 -44.12
CA ARG A 356 -56.09 9.91 -42.88
C ARG A 356 -55.83 8.44 -43.23
N ASN A 357 -54.66 7.92 -42.88
CA ASN A 357 -54.43 6.48 -42.92
C ASN A 357 -54.95 5.86 -41.63
N VAL A 358 -55.95 4.99 -41.75
CA VAL A 358 -56.37 4.08 -40.67
C VAL A 358 -55.36 2.92 -40.63
N SER A 359 -54.88 2.58 -39.44
CA SER A 359 -54.16 1.32 -39.20
C SER A 359 -54.94 0.47 -38.21
N GLU A 360 -55.19 -0.78 -38.58
CA GLU A 360 -56.03 -1.69 -37.81
C GLU A 360 -55.30 -2.20 -36.57
N ARG A 361 -55.91 -2.07 -35.39
CA ARG A 361 -55.53 -2.85 -34.22
C ARG A 361 -56.26 -4.19 -34.29
N LYS A 362 -55.51 -5.29 -34.43
CA LYS A 362 -55.99 -6.64 -34.12
C LYS A 362 -55.65 -6.95 -32.67
N ASP A 363 -56.64 -6.90 -31.80
CA ASP A 363 -56.50 -7.37 -30.43
C ASP A 363 -56.37 -8.89 -30.43
N HIS A 364 -55.27 -9.40 -29.85
CA HIS A 364 -55.00 -10.83 -29.76
C HIS A 364 -55.00 -11.26 -28.29
N ARG A 365 -56.10 -11.89 -27.88
CA ARG A 365 -56.31 -12.38 -26.50
C ARG A 365 -55.90 -13.85 -26.41
N PRO A 366 -54.85 -14.21 -25.65
CA PRO A 366 -54.52 -15.61 -25.43
C PRO A 366 -55.52 -16.26 -24.47
N GLU A 367 -55.92 -17.50 -24.75
CA GLU A 367 -56.73 -18.32 -23.85
C GLU A 367 -55.86 -19.05 -22.82
N THR A 368 -56.43 -19.36 -21.66
CA THR A 368 -55.75 -20.06 -20.55
C THR A 368 -56.16 -21.54 -20.51
N PRO A 369 -55.19 -22.48 -20.43
CA PRO A 369 -55.52 -23.91 -20.34
C PRO A 369 -56.06 -24.28 -18.95
N SER A 370 -57.20 -24.97 -18.93
CA SER A 370 -57.80 -25.50 -17.69
C SER A 370 -57.18 -26.86 -17.33
N ILE A 371 -56.49 -26.93 -16.19
CA ILE A 371 -56.02 -28.19 -15.60
C ILE A 371 -57.13 -28.75 -14.69
N LYS A 372 -57.68 -29.90 -15.07
CA LYS A 372 -58.59 -30.67 -14.20
C LYS A 372 -57.77 -31.53 -13.24
N GLN A 373 -58.03 -31.40 -11.94
CA GLN A 373 -57.65 -32.45 -10.98
C GLN A 373 -58.43 -33.72 -11.29
N LYS A 374 -57.82 -34.89 -11.10
CA LYS A 374 -58.51 -36.18 -11.09
C LYS A 374 -58.19 -36.90 -9.79
N VAL A 375 -59.22 -37.26 -9.04
CA VAL A 375 -59.15 -38.06 -7.83
C VAL A 375 -59.37 -39.53 -8.19
N THR A 376 -58.44 -40.39 -7.77
CA THR A 376 -58.56 -41.82 -7.45
C THR A 376 -57.31 -42.20 -6.69
#